data_AF-A0A328F8A3-F1
#
_entry.id   AF-A0A328F8A3-F1
#
_cell.length_a   1.000
_cell.length_b   1.000
_cell.length_c   1.000
_cell.angle_alpha   90.00
_cell.angle_beta   90.00
_cell.angle_gamma   90.00
#
_symmetry.space_group_name_H-M   'P 1'
#
loop_
_entity.id
_entity.type
_entity.pdbx_description
1 polymer ?
#
loop_
_entity_poly.entity_id
_entity_poly.type
_entity_poly.pdbx_seq_one_letter_code
_entity_poly.pdbx_strand_id
1 'polypeptide(L)'
;MNIILLSIRSGFKIKIWSNPLFIFLDTETTGTAEKDRLCQLAYKTETGEIVNELFKPPLPIAIDAMCVHHITNEMVEDKPAFKDSPDCQKLAGLLSDGSNVLVAHNAKFDVDMLIKEGINPKKVVCSLKLARNLDPEGKIPKYNLQYLRYFLKINIQATAHDALGDILILEKLFERLLARMNKDFGPEAVENKMIEISSNPVLLSRMYFGKHKGQFFRDIPKDYLQWLSGTDLDEDMRFTVEHHLMM
;
A
#
# COMPACT_ATOMS: atom_id res chain seq x y z
N MET A 1 10.24 17.05 -16.37
CA MET A 1 9.26 17.88 -15.63
C MET A 1 8.45 18.63 -16.68
N ASN A 2 7.26 18.13 -17.02
CA ASN A 2 6.46 18.68 -18.13
C ASN A 2 5.64 19.87 -17.63
N ILE A 3 5.85 21.02 -18.28
CA ILE A 3 5.14 22.27 -17.99
C ILE A 3 3.89 22.30 -18.87
N ILE A 4 2.70 22.30 -18.28
CA ILE A 4 1.47 22.61 -19.00
C ILE A 4 1.25 24.12 -18.92
N LEU A 5 1.45 24.83 -20.03
CA LEU A 5 1.14 26.24 -20.17
C LEU A 5 -0.32 26.42 -20.58
N LEU A 6 -1.20 26.71 -19.62
CA LEU A 6 -2.53 27.24 -19.93
C LEU A 6 -2.44 28.77 -20.08
N SER A 7 -2.57 29.25 -21.32
CA SER A 7 -2.65 30.68 -21.62
C SER A 7 -4.07 31.17 -21.36
N ILE A 8 -4.26 31.98 -20.32
CA ILE A 8 -5.50 32.72 -20.10
C ILE A 8 -5.34 34.09 -20.75
N ARG A 9 -6.41 34.60 -21.38
CA ARG A 9 -6.48 35.85 -22.19
C ARG A 9 -6.04 37.15 -21.48
N SER A 10 -5.54 37.11 -20.25
CA SER A 10 -5.15 38.27 -19.44
C SER A 10 -3.63 38.43 -19.20
N GLY A 11 -2.77 37.67 -19.89
CA GLY A 11 -1.31 37.85 -19.82
C GLY A 11 -0.65 37.39 -18.50
N PHE A 12 -1.42 36.87 -17.54
CA PHE A 12 -0.90 36.19 -16.36
C PHE A 12 -0.58 34.74 -16.69
N LYS A 13 0.71 34.39 -16.72
CA LYS A 13 1.15 32.98 -16.68
C LYS A 13 1.01 32.50 -15.23
N ILE A 14 -0.08 31.81 -14.91
CA ILE A 14 -0.16 31.05 -13.66
C ILE A 14 0.73 29.83 -13.84
N LYS A 15 1.80 29.74 -13.04
CA LYS A 15 2.60 28.53 -12.92
C LYS A 15 1.78 27.56 -12.07
N ILE A 16 0.93 26.75 -12.72
CA ILE A 16 0.26 25.64 -12.05
C ILE A 16 1.32 24.57 -11.86
N TRP A 17 1.80 24.42 -10.63
CA TRP A 17 2.56 23.24 -10.26
C TRP A 17 1.56 22.08 -10.27
N SER A 18 1.68 21.17 -11.23
CA SER A 18 0.99 19.89 -11.14
C SER A 18 1.68 19.11 -10.01
N ASN A 19 1.16 19.22 -8.81
CA ASN A 19 1.50 18.28 -7.75
C ASN A 19 1.25 16.87 -8.29
N PRO A 20 2.10 15.89 -7.95
CA PRO A 20 1.87 14.53 -8.37
C PRO A 20 0.53 14.05 -7.84
N LEU A 21 -0.17 13.29 -8.67
CA LEU A 21 -1.45 12.71 -8.32
C LEU A 21 -1.20 11.48 -7.45
N PHE A 22 -1.86 11.39 -6.29
CA PHE A 22 -1.94 10.15 -5.54
C PHE A 22 -2.97 9.20 -6.16
N ILE A 23 -2.58 7.93 -6.31
CA ILE A 23 -3.42 6.86 -6.81
C ILE A 23 -3.52 5.81 -5.71
N PHE A 24 -4.66 5.76 -5.04
CA PHE A 24 -4.95 4.76 -4.01
C PHE A 24 -5.33 3.45 -4.69
N LEU A 25 -4.65 2.37 -4.37
CA LEU A 25 -4.82 1.09 -5.06
C LEU A 25 -4.84 -0.05 -4.06
N ASP A 26 -5.67 -1.03 -4.36
CA ASP A 26 -5.75 -2.30 -3.65
C ASP A 26 -6.08 -3.42 -4.64
N THR A 27 -5.59 -4.62 -4.36
CA THR A 27 -5.77 -5.80 -5.20
C THR A 27 -6.28 -6.97 -4.39
N GLU A 28 -7.29 -7.67 -4.92
CA GLU A 28 -7.62 -9.02 -4.46
C GLU A 28 -7.02 -10.04 -5.43
N THR A 29 -6.60 -11.18 -4.89
CA THR A 29 -5.73 -12.12 -5.60
C THR A 29 -6.17 -13.56 -5.41
N THR A 30 -5.66 -14.46 -6.25
CA THR A 30 -5.91 -15.90 -6.12
C THR A 30 -5.29 -16.52 -4.86
N GLY A 31 -4.39 -15.79 -4.18
CA GLY A 31 -3.61 -16.22 -3.03
C GLY A 31 -2.36 -15.35 -2.85
N THR A 32 -1.47 -15.72 -1.93
CA THR A 32 -0.30 -14.91 -1.57
C THR A 32 1.04 -15.46 -2.06
N ALA A 33 1.04 -16.55 -2.84
CA ALA A 33 2.27 -17.17 -3.34
C ALA A 33 2.79 -16.49 -4.60
N GLU A 34 4.01 -16.85 -5.02
CA GLU A 34 4.65 -16.31 -6.22
C GLU A 34 3.79 -16.53 -7.48
N LYS A 35 3.17 -17.71 -7.61
CA LYS A 35 2.31 -18.06 -8.75
C LYS A 35 0.97 -17.32 -8.79
N ASP A 36 0.55 -16.75 -7.66
CA ASP A 36 -0.78 -16.16 -7.54
C ASP A 36 -0.90 -14.86 -8.32
N ARG A 37 -2.13 -14.56 -8.75
CA ARG A 37 -2.46 -13.51 -9.71
C ARG A 37 -3.63 -12.67 -9.23
N LEU A 38 -3.73 -11.46 -9.76
CA LEU A 38 -4.83 -10.53 -9.49
C LEU A 38 -6.17 -11.09 -10.01
N CYS A 39 -7.23 -10.95 -9.19
CA CYS A 39 -8.61 -11.25 -9.58
C CYS A 39 -9.57 -10.05 -9.38
N GLN A 40 -9.19 -9.04 -8.60
CA GLN A 40 -9.85 -7.73 -8.53
C GLN A 40 -8.81 -6.62 -8.51
N LEU A 41 -9.11 -5.51 -9.19
CA LEU A 41 -8.37 -4.26 -9.07
C LEU A 41 -9.36 -3.18 -8.64
N ALA A 42 -9.03 -2.45 -7.58
CA ALA A 42 -9.61 -1.15 -7.34
C ALA A 42 -8.53 -0.08 -7.29
N TYR A 43 -8.78 1.05 -7.94
CA TYR A 43 -8.00 2.25 -7.70
C TYR A 43 -8.84 3.51 -7.73
N LYS A 44 -8.37 4.52 -7.02
CA LYS A 44 -8.96 5.85 -6.98
C LYS A 44 -7.88 6.91 -7.16
N THR A 45 -8.14 7.87 -8.03
CA THR A 45 -7.28 9.06 -8.19
C THR A 45 -7.82 10.23 -7.36
N GLU A 46 -6.97 11.19 -7.01
CA GLU A 46 -7.44 12.42 -6.34
C GLU A 46 -8.35 13.28 -7.24
N THR A 47 -8.33 13.06 -8.56
CA THR A 47 -9.28 13.70 -9.49
C THR A 47 -10.68 13.11 -9.41
N GLY A 48 -10.89 12.07 -8.60
CA GLY A 48 -12.19 11.44 -8.35
C GLY A 48 -12.51 10.28 -9.29
N GLU A 49 -11.57 9.88 -10.14
CA GLU A 49 -11.73 8.68 -10.94
C GLU A 49 -11.66 7.44 -10.03
N ILE A 50 -12.58 6.49 -10.23
CA ILE A 50 -12.63 5.23 -9.49
C ILE A 50 -12.77 4.10 -10.50
N VAL A 51 -11.93 3.08 -10.35
CA VAL A 51 -12.05 1.77 -10.98
C VAL A 51 -12.25 0.73 -9.88
N ASN A 52 -13.14 -0.22 -10.13
CA ASN A 52 -13.37 -1.40 -9.28
C ASN A 52 -13.86 -2.54 -10.18
N GLU A 53 -12.93 -3.37 -10.64
CA GLU A 53 -13.23 -4.39 -11.66
C GLU A 53 -12.71 -5.77 -11.26
N LEU A 54 -13.44 -6.79 -11.70
CA LEU A 54 -13.07 -8.20 -11.57
C LEU A 54 -12.44 -8.69 -12.86
N PHE A 55 -11.45 -9.56 -12.74
CA PHE A 55 -10.70 -10.14 -13.85
C PHE A 55 -10.64 -11.65 -13.72
N LYS A 56 -10.57 -12.35 -14.85
CA LYS A 56 -10.32 -13.80 -14.87
C LYS A 56 -8.82 -14.07 -14.72
N PRO A 57 -8.35 -14.59 -13.58
CA PRO A 57 -6.96 -15.03 -13.45
C PRO A 57 -6.72 -16.32 -14.28
N PRO A 58 -5.47 -16.60 -14.67
CA PRO A 58 -5.11 -17.81 -15.42
C PRO A 58 -5.05 -19.08 -14.57
N LEU A 59 -5.32 -18.96 -13.26
CA LEU A 59 -5.39 -20.06 -12.31
C LEU A 59 -6.61 -19.86 -11.39
N PRO A 60 -7.17 -20.95 -10.80
CA PRO A 60 -8.27 -20.82 -9.87
C PRO A 60 -7.90 -19.98 -8.64
N ILE A 61 -8.87 -19.20 -8.15
CA ILE A 61 -8.78 -18.54 -6.83
C ILE A 61 -8.74 -19.65 -5.76
N ALA A 62 -7.82 -19.56 -4.81
CA ALA A 62 -7.73 -20.51 -3.70
C ALA A 62 -8.87 -20.29 -2.70
N ILE A 63 -9.34 -21.37 -2.06
CA ILE A 63 -10.43 -21.29 -1.06
C ILE A 63 -10.07 -20.34 0.08
N ASP A 64 -8.83 -20.36 0.56
CA ASP A 64 -8.38 -19.45 1.63
C ASP A 64 -8.50 -17.97 1.20
N ALA A 65 -8.22 -17.65 -0.06
CA ALA A 65 -8.39 -16.29 -0.60
C ALA A 65 -9.88 -15.94 -0.69
N MET A 66 -10.73 -16.83 -1.20
CA MET A 66 -12.19 -16.64 -1.21
C MET A 66 -12.77 -16.44 0.20
N CYS A 67 -12.24 -17.12 1.21
CA CYS A 67 -12.66 -16.93 2.60
C CYS A 67 -12.32 -15.53 3.14
N VAL A 68 -11.34 -14.85 2.55
CA VAL A 68 -10.95 -13.48 2.90
C VAL A 68 -11.79 -12.48 2.12
N HIS A 69 -11.72 -12.48 0.80
CA HIS A 69 -12.28 -11.41 -0.05
C HIS A 69 -13.62 -11.77 -0.73
N HIS A 70 -14.11 -13.01 -0.54
CA HIS A 70 -15.43 -13.47 -1.01
C HIS A 70 -15.67 -13.44 -2.53
N ILE A 71 -14.61 -13.39 -3.34
CA ILE A 71 -14.69 -13.49 -4.80
C ILE A 71 -14.53 -14.96 -5.18
N THR A 72 -15.53 -15.52 -5.85
CA THR A 72 -15.50 -16.93 -6.26
C THR A 72 -15.03 -17.10 -7.70
N ASN A 73 -14.70 -18.34 -8.09
CA ASN A 73 -14.28 -18.64 -9.46
C ASN A 73 -15.42 -18.40 -10.48
N GLU A 74 -16.67 -18.57 -10.04
CA GLU A 74 -17.89 -18.32 -10.81
C GLU A 74 -18.08 -16.82 -11.07
N MET A 75 -17.76 -15.95 -10.10
CA MET A 75 -17.88 -14.49 -10.25
C MET A 75 -16.96 -13.92 -11.35
N VAL A 76 -15.83 -14.59 -11.59
CA VAL A 76 -14.81 -14.14 -12.56
C VAL A 76 -14.85 -14.91 -13.87
N GLU A 77 -15.70 -15.93 -14.03
CA GLU A 77 -15.67 -16.86 -15.16
C GLU A 77 -15.75 -16.18 -16.52
N ASP A 78 -16.67 -15.22 -16.66
CA ASP A 78 -16.92 -14.47 -17.90
C ASP A 78 -16.15 -13.14 -17.98
N LYS A 79 -15.23 -12.89 -17.05
CA LYS A 79 -14.45 -11.64 -17.00
C LYS A 79 -13.24 -11.72 -17.93
N PRO A 80 -12.76 -10.58 -18.49
CA PRO A 80 -11.53 -10.56 -19.24
C PRO A 80 -10.32 -10.83 -18.32
N ALA A 81 -9.21 -11.29 -18.90
CA ALA A 81 -7.93 -11.26 -18.21
C ALA A 81 -7.49 -9.80 -18.00
N PHE A 82 -6.84 -9.50 -16.87
CA PHE A 82 -6.39 -8.14 -16.57
C PHE A 82 -5.48 -7.56 -17.66
N LYS A 83 -4.51 -8.34 -18.17
CA LYS A 83 -3.58 -7.91 -19.22
C LYS A 83 -4.26 -7.44 -20.51
N ASP A 84 -5.44 -7.99 -20.81
CA ASP A 84 -6.18 -7.69 -22.03
C ASP A 84 -7.22 -6.57 -21.82
N SER A 85 -7.33 -6.05 -20.59
CA SER A 85 -8.30 -5.02 -20.23
C SER A 85 -7.81 -3.60 -20.55
N PRO A 86 -8.74 -2.66 -20.83
CA PRO A 86 -8.42 -1.23 -20.89
C PRO A 86 -7.82 -0.70 -19.58
N ASP A 87 -8.21 -1.27 -18.44
CA ASP A 87 -7.74 -0.85 -17.11
C ASP A 87 -6.24 -1.09 -16.93
N CYS A 88 -5.71 -2.20 -17.45
CA CYS A 88 -4.26 -2.45 -17.44
C CYS A 88 -3.50 -1.38 -18.22
N GLN A 89 -3.95 -1.06 -19.44
CA GLN A 89 -3.30 -0.04 -20.27
C GLN A 89 -3.36 1.34 -19.61
N LYS A 90 -4.51 1.69 -19.03
CA LYS A 90 -4.73 2.94 -18.34
C LYS A 90 -3.86 3.08 -17.09
N LEU A 91 -3.87 2.07 -16.22
CA LEU A 91 -3.07 2.05 -15.00
C LEU A 91 -1.57 2.08 -15.31
N ALA A 92 -1.13 1.33 -16.33
CA ALA A 92 0.26 1.40 -16.81
C ALA A 92 0.63 2.82 -17.25
N GLY A 93 -0.24 3.48 -18.02
CA GLY A 93 -0.05 4.87 -18.42
C GLY A 93 0.10 5.81 -17.22
N LEU A 94 -0.78 5.68 -16.23
CA LEU A 94 -0.77 6.49 -15.01
C LEU A 94 0.50 6.30 -14.16
N LEU A 95 1.10 5.11 -14.13
CA LEU A 95 2.21 4.79 -13.22
C LEU A 95 3.61 4.78 -13.88
N SER A 96 3.67 4.87 -15.21
CA SER A 96 4.90 4.62 -15.99
C SER A 96 5.96 5.72 -15.94
N ASP A 97 5.58 7.00 -15.87
CA ASP A 97 6.48 8.14 -16.06
C ASP A 97 6.95 8.80 -14.75
N GLY A 98 6.45 8.32 -13.60
CA GLY A 98 6.76 8.86 -12.27
C GLY A 98 6.13 10.22 -11.96
N SER A 99 5.18 10.66 -12.78
CA SER A 99 4.35 11.85 -12.50
C SER A 99 3.34 11.62 -11.39
N ASN A 100 2.92 10.36 -11.18
CA ASN A 100 1.95 9.98 -10.16
C ASN A 100 2.59 9.07 -9.11
N VAL A 101 1.97 9.02 -7.93
CA VAL A 101 2.43 8.23 -6.79
C VAL A 101 1.39 7.16 -6.48
N LEU A 102 1.79 5.90 -6.59
CA LEU A 102 0.99 4.79 -6.12
C LEU A 102 0.96 4.79 -4.58
N VAL A 103 -0.23 4.73 -3.99
CA VAL A 103 -0.44 4.60 -2.56
C VAL A 103 -1.17 3.29 -2.29
N ALA A 104 -0.59 2.42 -1.47
CA ALA A 104 -1.20 1.17 -1.05
C ALA A 104 -0.91 0.88 0.44
N HIS A 105 -1.73 0.04 1.07
CA HIS A 105 -1.47 -0.44 2.43
C HIS A 105 -0.71 -1.76 2.36
N ASN A 106 0.49 -1.83 2.96
CA ASN A 106 1.42 -2.95 2.72
C ASN A 106 1.82 -3.06 1.23
N ALA A 107 2.12 -1.91 0.61
CA ALA A 107 2.26 -1.71 -0.83
C ALA A 107 3.18 -2.69 -1.58
N LYS A 108 4.13 -3.34 -0.90
CA LYS A 108 4.98 -4.36 -1.52
C LYS A 108 4.12 -5.46 -2.19
N PHE A 109 3.04 -5.88 -1.55
CA PHE A 109 2.18 -6.93 -2.07
C PHE A 109 1.52 -6.54 -3.40
N ASP A 110 0.82 -5.39 -3.42
CA ASP A 110 0.17 -4.90 -4.64
C ASP A 110 1.18 -4.57 -5.75
N VAL A 111 2.32 -3.99 -5.40
CA VAL A 111 3.41 -3.72 -6.36
C VAL A 111 3.91 -5.03 -6.98
N ASP A 112 4.14 -6.07 -6.19
CA ASP A 112 4.58 -7.37 -6.71
C ASP A 112 3.51 -7.98 -7.65
N MET A 113 2.22 -7.80 -7.36
CA MET A 113 1.13 -8.21 -8.25
C MET A 113 1.12 -7.42 -9.56
N LEU A 114 1.26 -6.09 -9.50
CA LEU A 114 1.35 -5.24 -10.69
C LEU A 114 2.56 -5.60 -11.57
N ILE A 115 3.70 -5.92 -10.95
CA ILE A 115 4.92 -6.33 -11.68
C ILE A 115 4.67 -7.63 -12.47
N LYS A 116 3.99 -8.63 -11.89
CA LYS A 116 3.59 -9.87 -12.61
C LYS A 116 2.70 -9.57 -13.83
N GLU A 117 1.96 -8.47 -13.76
CA GLU A 117 1.10 -7.99 -14.84
C GLU A 117 1.82 -7.05 -15.84
N GLY A 118 3.10 -6.74 -15.60
CA GLY A 118 3.92 -5.92 -16.48
C GLY A 118 3.89 -4.41 -16.15
N ILE A 119 3.33 -4.04 -15.00
CA ILE A 119 3.24 -2.66 -14.54
C ILE A 119 4.27 -2.46 -13.41
N ASN A 120 5.21 -1.53 -13.61
CA ASN A 120 6.24 -1.21 -12.62
C ASN A 120 6.12 0.25 -12.15
N PRO A 121 5.41 0.51 -11.04
CA PRO A 121 5.20 1.86 -10.51
C PRO A 121 6.53 2.52 -10.13
N LYS A 122 6.74 3.76 -10.57
CA LYS A 122 8.02 4.47 -10.31
C LYS A 122 8.10 5.14 -8.94
N LYS A 123 6.96 5.56 -8.39
CA LYS A 123 6.85 6.17 -7.06
C LYS A 123 5.79 5.44 -6.27
N VAL A 124 6.15 4.97 -5.09
CA VAL A 124 5.28 4.17 -4.22
C VAL A 124 5.33 4.71 -2.80
N VAL A 125 4.16 4.84 -2.19
CA VAL A 125 3.99 5.13 -0.78
C VAL A 125 3.23 3.98 -0.10
N CYS A 126 3.82 3.46 0.98
CA CYS A 126 3.27 2.38 1.78
C CYS A 126 2.71 2.93 3.09
N SER A 127 1.38 3.02 3.21
CA SER A 127 0.74 3.61 4.40
C SER A 127 1.02 2.81 5.68
N LEU A 128 1.29 1.51 5.58
CA LEU A 128 1.73 0.65 6.68
C LEU A 128 3.09 1.12 7.25
N LYS A 129 4.08 1.33 6.37
CA LYS A 129 5.42 1.80 6.77
C LYS A 129 5.37 3.21 7.35
N LEU A 130 4.55 4.09 6.76
CA LEU A 130 4.32 5.44 7.31
C LEU A 130 3.69 5.40 8.71
N ALA A 131 2.64 4.59 8.91
CA ALA A 131 1.97 4.49 10.20
C ALA A 131 2.91 3.97 11.30
N ARG A 132 3.79 3.00 10.99
CA ARG A 132 4.83 2.51 11.90
C ARG A 132 5.87 3.60 12.21
N ASN A 133 6.36 4.30 11.18
CA ASN A 133 7.37 5.35 11.34
C ASN A 133 6.87 6.51 12.22
N LEU A 134 5.59 6.87 12.11
CA LEU A 134 4.95 7.93 12.89
C LEU A 134 4.53 7.51 14.30
N ASP A 135 4.74 6.25 14.68
CA ASP A 135 4.47 5.73 16.02
C ASP A 135 5.72 5.05 16.63
N PRO A 136 6.79 5.82 16.88
CA PRO A 136 8.07 5.28 17.36
C PRO A 136 7.98 4.65 18.77
N GLU A 137 6.95 5.01 19.54
CA GLU A 137 6.71 4.46 20.87
C GLU A 137 5.87 3.17 20.85
N GLY A 138 5.34 2.77 19.69
CA GLY A 138 4.51 1.58 19.52
C GLY A 138 3.22 1.65 20.32
N LYS A 139 2.57 2.82 20.35
CA LYS A 139 1.27 3.03 21.02
C LYS A 139 0.16 2.24 20.33
N ILE A 140 0.27 2.05 19.02
CA ILE A 140 -0.67 1.29 18.21
C ILE A 140 -0.29 -0.21 18.29
N PRO A 141 -1.19 -1.08 18.77
CA PRO A 141 -0.86 -2.51 18.91
C PRO A 141 -0.72 -3.29 17.59
N LYS A 142 -1.43 -2.86 16.53
CA LYS A 142 -1.43 -3.51 15.21
C LYS A 142 -1.60 -2.46 14.11
N TYR A 143 -1.04 -2.72 12.94
CA TYR A 143 -1.05 -1.75 11.84
C TYR A 143 -1.75 -2.23 10.58
N ASN A 144 -2.44 -3.37 10.58
CA ASN A 144 -3.27 -3.74 9.42
C ASN A 144 -4.40 -2.72 9.23
N LEU A 145 -4.83 -2.54 7.98
CA LEU A 145 -5.70 -1.43 7.57
C LEU A 145 -6.99 -1.35 8.38
N GLN A 146 -7.69 -2.48 8.55
CA GLN A 146 -8.94 -2.54 9.31
C GLN A 146 -8.71 -2.26 10.80
N TYR A 147 -7.60 -2.70 11.40
CA TYR A 147 -7.27 -2.32 12.77
C TYR A 147 -7.06 -0.80 12.87
N LEU A 148 -6.30 -0.21 11.94
CA LEU A 148 -6.08 1.23 11.92
C LEU A 148 -7.39 2.01 11.72
N ARG A 149 -8.28 1.53 10.84
CA ARG A 149 -9.62 2.09 10.65
C ARG A 149 -10.35 2.26 11.98
N TYR A 150 -10.49 1.18 12.75
CA TYR A 150 -11.22 1.23 14.02
C TYR A 150 -10.46 1.97 15.11
N PHE A 151 -9.15 1.74 15.24
CA PHE A 151 -8.31 2.38 16.24
C PHE A 151 -8.29 3.90 16.09
N LEU A 152 -8.24 4.39 14.85
CA LEU A 152 -8.19 5.82 14.52
C LEU A 152 -9.57 6.45 14.34
N LYS A 153 -10.65 5.67 14.48
CA LYS A 153 -12.06 6.08 14.31
C LYS A 153 -12.35 6.65 12.91
N ILE A 154 -11.83 5.97 11.87
CA ILE A 154 -12.14 6.26 10.47
C ILE A 154 -13.54 5.70 10.17
N ASN A 155 -14.56 6.54 10.37
CA ASN A 155 -15.97 6.16 10.27
C ASN A 155 -16.49 6.38 8.85
N ILE A 156 -16.18 5.44 7.95
CA ILE A 156 -16.75 5.39 6.60
C ILE A 156 -17.48 4.07 6.37
N GLN A 157 -18.56 4.13 5.58
CA GLN A 157 -19.24 2.94 5.10
C GLN A 157 -18.40 2.32 3.98
N ALA A 158 -17.77 1.19 4.30
CA ALA A 158 -16.90 0.44 3.41
C ALA A 158 -16.91 -1.02 3.86
N THR A 159 -17.05 -1.93 2.89
CA THR A 159 -16.90 -3.38 3.08
C THR A 159 -15.43 -3.68 3.34
N ALA A 160 -15.13 -4.51 4.32
CA ALA A 160 -13.75 -4.94 4.57
C ALA A 160 -13.42 -6.13 3.66
N HIS A 161 -12.18 -6.22 3.18
CA HIS A 161 -11.73 -7.28 2.26
C HIS A 161 -12.49 -7.24 0.93
N ASP A 162 -12.67 -6.02 0.45
CA ASP A 162 -13.14 -5.69 -0.90
C ASP A 162 -12.27 -4.53 -1.35
N ALA A 163 -11.65 -4.66 -2.53
CA ALA A 163 -10.63 -3.71 -2.96
C ALA A 163 -11.13 -2.25 -2.95
N LEU A 164 -12.39 -2.01 -3.35
CA LEU A 164 -12.97 -0.66 -3.30
C LEU A 164 -13.14 -0.17 -1.85
N GLY A 165 -13.71 -1.00 -0.99
CA GLY A 165 -13.87 -0.68 0.42
C GLY A 165 -12.53 -0.35 1.10
N ASP A 166 -11.48 -1.12 0.80
CA ASP A 166 -10.15 -0.93 1.35
C ASP A 166 -9.47 0.34 0.82
N ILE A 167 -9.56 0.69 -0.48
CA ILE A 167 -8.98 1.97 -0.97
C ILE A 167 -9.67 3.20 -0.37
N LEU A 168 -10.97 3.13 -0.05
CA LEU A 168 -11.68 4.24 0.60
C LEU A 168 -11.16 4.47 2.03
N ILE A 169 -10.85 3.38 2.74
CA ILE A 169 -10.26 3.45 4.09
C ILE A 169 -8.82 3.94 3.99
N LEU A 170 -8.06 3.42 3.03
CA LEU A 170 -6.68 3.80 2.75
C LEU A 170 -6.56 5.29 2.47
N GLU A 171 -7.43 5.87 1.64
CA GLU A 171 -7.46 7.31 1.35
C GLU A 171 -7.58 8.12 2.66
N LYS A 172 -8.53 7.77 3.53
CA LYS A 172 -8.74 8.48 4.81
C LYS A 172 -7.59 8.29 5.80
N LEU A 173 -6.98 7.11 5.82
CA LEU A 173 -5.76 6.88 6.58
C LEU A 173 -4.63 7.76 6.04
N PHE A 174 -4.43 7.76 4.72
CA PHE A 174 -3.38 8.51 4.06
C PHE A 174 -3.54 10.02 4.26
N GLU A 175 -4.74 10.59 4.13
CA GLU A 175 -5.01 12.00 4.42
C GLU A 175 -4.51 12.39 5.83
N ARG A 176 -4.74 11.54 6.84
CA ARG A 176 -4.27 11.76 8.21
C ARG A 176 -2.74 11.67 8.31
N LEU A 177 -2.12 10.67 7.68
CA LEU A 177 -0.66 10.49 7.70
C LEU A 177 0.04 11.65 6.98
N LEU A 178 -0.45 12.03 5.80
CA LEU A 178 0.02 13.16 5.01
C LEU A 178 -0.09 14.46 5.80
N ALA A 179 -1.23 14.72 6.45
CA ALA A 179 -1.41 15.92 7.28
C ALA A 179 -0.42 15.96 8.47
N ARG A 180 -0.10 14.81 9.07
CA ARG A 180 0.93 14.73 10.11
C ARG A 180 2.32 15.00 9.56
N MET A 181 2.70 14.32 8.48
CA MET A 181 4.03 14.46 7.88
C MET A 181 4.25 15.86 7.29
N ASN A 182 3.21 16.49 6.76
CA ASN A 182 3.28 17.89 6.31
C ASN A 182 3.66 18.85 7.44
N LYS A 183 3.21 18.60 8.68
CA LYS A 183 3.61 19.41 9.83
C LYS A 183 5.07 19.19 10.20
N ASP A 184 5.56 17.96 10.05
CA ASP A 184 6.91 17.58 10.46
C ASP A 184 7.97 17.96 9.40
N PHE A 185 7.64 17.92 8.11
CA PHE A 185 8.60 18.10 7.00
C PHE A 185 8.27 19.25 6.04
N GLY A 186 7.06 19.80 6.06
CA GLY A 186 6.59 20.82 5.14
C GLY A 186 6.13 20.27 3.77
N PRO A 187 5.30 21.04 3.04
CA PRO A 187 4.62 20.58 1.82
C PRO A 187 5.56 20.31 0.64
N GLU A 188 6.74 20.93 0.59
CA GLU A 188 7.70 20.73 -0.50
C GLU A 188 8.51 19.43 -0.36
N ALA A 189 8.69 18.93 0.86
CA ALA A 189 9.52 17.76 1.14
C ALA A 189 8.70 16.50 1.48
N VAL A 190 7.42 16.65 1.81
CA VAL A 190 6.59 15.56 2.37
C VAL A 190 6.54 14.34 1.46
N GLU A 191 6.35 14.53 0.16
CA GLU A 191 6.23 13.43 -0.80
C GLU A 191 7.53 12.61 -0.86
N ASN A 192 8.67 13.29 -1.05
CA ASN A 192 9.98 12.64 -1.07
C ASN A 192 10.22 11.87 0.22
N LYS A 193 9.83 12.43 1.38
CA LYS A 193 9.99 11.75 2.66
C LYS A 193 9.08 10.52 2.80
N MET A 194 7.85 10.59 2.30
CA MET A 194 6.94 9.45 2.28
C MET A 194 7.47 8.31 1.40
N ILE A 195 8.00 8.65 0.23
CA ILE A 195 8.63 7.68 -0.70
C ILE A 195 9.89 7.08 -0.06
N GLU A 196 10.73 7.91 0.57
CA GLU A 196 11.94 7.47 1.28
C GLU A 196 11.60 6.46 2.38
N ILE A 197 10.66 6.78 3.28
CA ILE A 197 10.24 5.87 4.35
C ILE A 197 9.67 4.56 3.77
N SER A 198 8.89 4.66 2.70
CA SER A 198 8.26 3.49 2.07
C SER A 198 9.27 2.56 1.39
N SER A 199 10.39 3.11 0.94
CA SER A 199 11.45 2.38 0.24
C SER A 199 12.48 1.74 1.17
N ASN A 200 12.40 2.01 2.49
CA ASN A 200 13.34 1.49 3.48
C ASN A 200 12.63 0.53 4.46
N PRO A 201 13.35 -0.42 5.07
CA PRO A 201 12.84 -1.19 6.19
C PRO A 201 12.44 -0.28 7.36
N VAL A 202 11.41 -0.67 8.11
CA VAL A 202 10.98 0.05 9.33
C VAL A 202 11.18 -0.78 10.59
N LEU A 203 11.56 -0.13 11.69
CA LEU A 203 11.63 -0.79 13.00
C LEU A 203 10.23 -1.16 13.48
N LEU A 204 10.06 -2.41 13.83
CA LEU A 204 8.84 -2.92 14.43
C LEU A 204 8.89 -2.71 15.94
N SER A 205 7.88 -2.06 16.49
CA SER A 205 7.80 -1.87 17.95
C SER A 205 7.54 -3.18 18.70
N ARG A 206 6.71 -4.06 18.14
CA ARG A 206 6.25 -5.30 18.78
C ARG A 206 6.32 -6.50 17.85
N MET A 207 6.62 -7.65 18.43
CA MET A 207 6.55 -8.94 17.74
C MET A 207 5.10 -9.26 17.37
N TYR A 208 4.81 -9.55 16.10
CA TYR A 208 3.43 -9.80 15.65
C TYR A 208 3.05 -11.29 15.59
N PHE A 209 4.01 -12.20 15.80
CA PHE A 209 3.79 -13.66 15.74
C PHE A 209 4.61 -14.44 16.78
N GLY A 210 4.37 -15.76 16.85
CA GLY A 210 5.20 -16.68 17.65
C GLY A 210 5.09 -16.49 19.16
N LYS A 211 6.09 -17.03 19.88
CA LYS A 211 6.13 -17.10 21.36
C LYS A 211 6.01 -15.73 22.04
N HIS A 212 6.61 -14.70 21.45
CA HIS A 212 6.70 -13.36 22.02
C HIS A 212 5.65 -12.39 21.42
N LYS A 213 4.60 -12.90 20.77
CA LYS A 213 3.56 -12.08 20.15
C LYS A 213 3.01 -11.02 21.11
N GLY A 214 3.02 -9.77 20.67
CA GLY A 214 2.56 -8.59 21.40
C GLY A 214 3.63 -7.94 22.29
N GLN A 215 4.76 -8.60 22.56
CA GLN A 215 5.83 -8.02 23.38
C GLN A 215 6.62 -6.98 22.56
N PHE A 216 7.16 -5.96 23.24
CA PHE A 216 8.09 -5.03 22.59
C PHE A 216 9.41 -5.71 22.28
N PHE A 217 10.03 -5.40 21.14
CA PHE A 217 11.31 -6.02 20.77
C PHE A 217 12.43 -5.77 21.77
N ARG A 218 12.44 -4.59 22.41
CA ARG A 218 13.39 -4.27 23.49
C ARG A 218 13.29 -5.18 24.72
N ASP A 219 12.14 -5.85 24.89
CA ASP A 219 11.89 -6.74 26.04
C ASP A 219 12.06 -8.23 25.66
N ILE A 220 12.37 -8.54 24.38
CA ILE A 220 12.54 -9.93 23.91
C ILE A 220 13.96 -10.40 24.24
N PRO A 221 14.13 -11.62 24.81
CA PRO A 221 15.44 -12.19 25.09
C PRO A 221 16.35 -12.26 23.85
N LYS A 222 17.64 -11.88 24.00
CA LYS A 222 18.62 -11.85 22.89
C LYS A 222 18.85 -13.23 22.27
N ASP A 223 18.81 -14.31 23.05
CA ASP A 223 18.93 -15.69 22.56
C ASP A 223 17.78 -16.07 21.62
N TYR A 224 16.55 -15.63 21.93
CA TYR A 224 15.42 -15.81 21.04
C TYR A 224 15.58 -15.00 19.75
N LEU A 225 16.04 -13.74 19.82
CA LEU A 225 16.30 -12.92 18.63
C LEU A 225 17.41 -13.52 17.75
N GLN A 226 18.46 -14.09 18.36
CA GLN A 226 19.55 -14.76 17.66
C GLN A 226 19.09 -16.06 16.95
N TRP A 227 18.19 -16.81 17.57
CA TRP A 227 17.54 -17.94 16.89
C TRP A 227 16.67 -17.43 15.73
N LEU A 228 15.85 -16.41 15.98
CA LEU A 228 14.91 -15.86 15.00
C LEU A 228 15.62 -15.32 13.76
N SER A 229 16.79 -14.69 13.91
CA SER A 229 17.58 -14.16 12.79
C SER A 229 18.02 -15.25 11.80
N GLY A 230 18.05 -16.52 12.21
CA GLY A 230 18.35 -17.66 11.36
C GLY A 230 17.14 -18.24 10.61
N THR A 231 15.96 -17.65 10.76
CA THR A 231 14.73 -18.10 10.10
C THR A 231 14.38 -17.23 8.88
N ASP A 232 13.35 -17.64 8.13
CA ASP A 232 12.82 -16.82 7.05
C ASP A 232 11.99 -15.66 7.64
N LEU A 233 12.42 -14.44 7.35
CA LEU A 233 11.88 -13.20 7.90
C LEU A 233 11.69 -12.21 6.75
N ASP A 234 10.57 -11.49 6.80
CA ASP A 234 10.37 -10.32 5.96
C ASP A 234 11.42 -9.23 6.25
N GLU A 235 11.55 -8.30 5.32
CA GLU A 235 12.53 -7.20 5.36
C GLU A 235 12.48 -6.41 6.68
N ASP A 236 11.29 -5.99 7.13
CA ASP A 236 11.13 -5.15 8.32
C ASP A 236 11.47 -5.94 9.60
N MET A 237 11.05 -7.21 9.65
CA MET A 237 11.33 -8.11 10.75
C MET A 237 12.83 -8.41 10.87
N ARG A 238 13.50 -8.72 9.75
CA ARG A 238 14.95 -8.95 9.70
C ARG A 238 15.72 -7.73 10.18
N PHE A 239 15.39 -6.56 9.62
CA PHE A 239 16.00 -5.29 10.01
C PHE A 239 15.81 -5.00 11.52
N THR A 240 14.62 -5.25 12.05
CA THR A 240 14.32 -5.05 13.48
C THR A 240 15.14 -6.01 14.36
N VAL A 241 15.19 -7.29 14.01
CA VAL A 241 15.97 -8.29 14.77
C VAL A 241 17.45 -7.92 14.79
N GLU A 242 18.03 -7.60 13.64
CA GLU A 242 19.43 -7.19 13.52
C GLU A 242 19.73 -5.93 14.34
N HIS A 243 18.87 -4.92 14.27
CA HIS A 243 18.99 -3.70 15.08
C HIS A 243 19.06 -4.01 16.58
N HIS A 244 18.16 -4.85 17.09
CA HIS A 244 18.12 -5.20 18.51
C HIS A 244 19.24 -6.13 18.97
N LEU A 245 19.86 -6.89 18.06
CA LEU A 245 21.05 -7.70 18.36
C LEU A 245 22.33 -6.84 18.47
N MET A 246 22.38 -5.70 17.75
CA MET A 246 23.53 -4.78 17.74
C MET A 246 23.56 -3.78 18.92
N MET A 247 22.44 -3.55 19.60
CA MET A 247 22.36 -2.73 20.83
C MET A 247 22.82 -3.51 22.06
#